data_AF-A0A806CB05-F1
#
_entry.id   AF-A0A806CB05-F1
#
_cell.length_a   1.000
_cell.length_b   1.000
_cell.length_c   1.000
_cell.angle_alpha   90.00
_cell.angle_beta   90.00
_cell.angle_gamma   90.00
#
_symmetry.space_group_name_H-M   'P 1'
#
loop_
_entity.id
_entity.type
_entity.pdbx_description
1 polymer ?
#
loop_
_entity_poly.entity_id
_entity_poly.type
_entity_poly.pdbx_seq_one_letter_code
_entity_poly.pdbx_strand_id
1 'polypeptide(L)'
;MEGKKGKSFKGKTVQEVIESVFPSCNIINMDEKDRIKIIDKNIYSKTPKEFIDKIKGIYVRNVIADVGTGTDGIECNFRFTNYKTTGKGVNHEALEDYGLEFIPQQEITLGTTLKINLIFWNSKTFYTHKLNVGDKVSFIDGLGKMIKATIKETSARPSNTGECSLILKLEDDSNKKRKR
;
A
#
# COMPACT_ATOMS: atom_id res chain seq x y z
N MET A 1 -25.40 33.76 -2.63
CA MET A 1 -24.93 32.73 -1.67
C MET A 1 -25.20 31.36 -2.30
N GLU A 2 -24.24 30.78 -3.01
CA GLU A 2 -24.39 29.42 -3.56
C GLU A 2 -23.92 28.38 -2.54
N GLY A 3 -24.87 27.62 -1.98
CA GLY A 3 -24.58 26.50 -1.11
C GLY A 3 -23.89 25.37 -1.88
N LYS A 4 -22.59 25.16 -1.64
CA LYS A 4 -21.84 23.99 -2.14
C LYS A 4 -22.47 22.71 -1.57
N LYS A 5 -23.45 22.13 -2.29
CA LYS A 5 -24.04 20.81 -2.01
C LYS A 5 -22.92 19.76 -2.08
N GLY A 6 -22.63 19.09 -0.95
CA GLY A 6 -21.66 17.99 -0.93
C GLY A 6 -22.14 16.84 -1.83
N LYS A 7 -21.22 16.21 -2.56
CA LYS A 7 -21.55 15.02 -3.36
C LYS A 7 -21.85 13.86 -2.41
N SER A 8 -23.01 13.23 -2.59
CA SER A 8 -23.34 11.96 -1.91
C SER A 8 -22.68 10.82 -2.67
N PHE A 9 -22.09 9.89 -1.93
CA PHE A 9 -21.42 8.71 -2.50
C PHE A 9 -22.17 7.40 -2.26
N LYS A 10 -23.31 7.45 -1.55
CA LYS A 10 -24.11 6.26 -1.25
C LYS A 10 -24.64 5.62 -2.53
N GLY A 11 -24.59 4.30 -2.59
CA GLY A 11 -25.11 3.50 -3.70
C GLY A 11 -24.14 3.30 -4.87
N LYS A 12 -22.96 3.92 -4.83
CA LYS A 12 -21.88 3.71 -5.81
C LYS A 12 -20.85 2.71 -5.26
N THR A 13 -20.11 2.08 -6.17
CA THR A 13 -18.99 1.20 -5.81
C THR A 13 -17.80 2.00 -5.27
N VAL A 14 -16.96 1.37 -4.45
CA VAL A 14 -15.73 2.00 -3.93
C VAL A 14 -14.85 2.53 -5.06
N GLN A 15 -14.69 1.75 -6.14
CA GLN A 15 -13.91 2.14 -7.31
C GLN A 15 -14.46 3.39 -7.99
N GLU A 16 -15.75 3.40 -8.36
CA GLU A 16 -16.37 4.54 -9.05
C GLU A 16 -16.22 5.84 -8.23
N VAL A 17 -16.32 5.74 -6.91
CA VAL A 17 -16.21 6.91 -6.05
C VAL A 17 -14.78 7.40 -5.96
N ILE A 18 -13.79 6.52 -5.83
CA ILE A 18 -12.37 6.91 -5.83
C ILE A 18 -12.01 7.59 -7.15
N GLU A 19 -12.38 6.99 -8.28
CA GLU A 19 -12.13 7.55 -9.62
C GLU A 19 -12.84 8.91 -9.81
N SER A 20 -14.04 9.07 -9.26
CA SER A 20 -14.78 10.34 -9.31
C SER A 20 -14.16 11.44 -8.45
N VAL A 21 -13.47 11.12 -7.35
CA VAL A 21 -12.85 12.11 -6.45
C VAL A 21 -11.41 12.41 -6.85
N PHE A 22 -10.70 11.44 -7.41
CA PHE A 22 -9.31 11.52 -7.85
C PHE A 22 -9.18 11.16 -9.34
N PRO A 23 -9.75 11.95 -10.26
CA PRO A 23 -9.62 11.69 -11.69
C PRO A 23 -8.13 11.71 -12.07
N SER A 24 -7.68 10.73 -12.85
CA SER A 24 -6.28 10.60 -13.34
C SER A 24 -5.14 10.50 -12.31
N CYS A 25 -5.41 10.62 -11.00
CA CYS A 25 -4.40 10.59 -9.95
C CYS A 25 -4.71 9.54 -8.88
N ASN A 26 -5.21 8.37 -9.30
CA ASN A 26 -5.56 7.27 -8.42
C ASN A 26 -4.92 5.96 -8.86
N ILE A 27 -4.47 5.18 -7.88
CA ILE A 27 -4.01 3.80 -8.06
C ILE A 27 -4.81 2.94 -7.10
N ILE A 28 -5.70 2.08 -7.62
CA ILE A 28 -6.58 1.23 -6.81
C ILE A 28 -5.97 -0.17 -6.71
N ASN A 29 -5.28 -0.44 -5.60
CA ASN A 29 -4.65 -1.72 -5.34
C ASN A 29 -5.44 -2.51 -4.27
N MET A 30 -6.59 -3.04 -4.70
CA MET A 30 -7.55 -3.79 -3.88
C MET A 30 -8.07 -4.99 -4.66
N ASP A 31 -8.54 -6.02 -3.96
CA ASP A 31 -9.27 -7.12 -4.59
C ASP A 31 -10.55 -6.64 -5.28
N GLU A 32 -10.97 -7.32 -6.35
CA GLU A 32 -12.19 -7.00 -7.09
C GLU A 32 -13.42 -6.89 -6.17
N LYS A 33 -13.58 -7.83 -5.22
CA LYS A 33 -14.67 -7.83 -4.24
C LYS A 33 -14.74 -6.55 -3.41
N ASP A 34 -13.58 -5.98 -3.08
CA ASP A 34 -13.49 -4.74 -2.31
C ASP A 34 -13.70 -3.51 -3.18
N ARG A 35 -13.25 -3.54 -4.45
CA ARG A 35 -13.47 -2.48 -5.44
C ARG A 35 -14.95 -2.30 -5.77
N ILE A 36 -15.67 -3.41 -5.97
CA ILE A 36 -17.11 -3.41 -6.32
C ILE A 36 -18.03 -3.25 -5.10
N LYS A 37 -17.48 -3.18 -3.87
CA LYS A 37 -18.27 -3.00 -2.66
C LYS A 37 -19.07 -1.70 -2.74
N ILE A 38 -20.35 -1.76 -2.41
CA ILE A 38 -21.23 -0.58 -2.43
C ILE A 38 -20.99 0.26 -1.18
N ILE A 39 -20.88 1.58 -1.34
CA ILE A 39 -20.91 2.53 -0.24
C ILE A 39 -22.35 2.60 0.29
N ASP A 40 -22.59 1.94 1.42
CA ASP A 40 -23.88 1.88 2.11
C ASP A 40 -24.10 3.05 3.08
N LYS A 41 -23.02 3.73 3.50
CA LYS A 41 -23.07 4.89 4.38
C LYS A 41 -23.34 6.19 3.63
N ASN A 42 -24.05 7.10 4.29
CA ASN A 42 -24.26 8.47 3.82
C ASN A 42 -22.96 9.28 3.95
N ILE A 43 -22.04 9.10 3.00
CA ILE A 43 -20.78 9.86 2.94
C ILE A 43 -21.00 11.09 2.07
N TYR A 44 -20.70 12.25 2.66
CA TYR A 44 -20.62 13.53 1.97
C TYR A 44 -19.24 14.12 2.22
N SER A 45 -18.57 14.61 1.18
CA SER A 45 -17.32 15.36 1.36
C SER A 45 -17.31 16.58 0.45
N LYS A 46 -16.61 17.62 0.91
CA LYS A 46 -16.35 18.85 0.13
C LYS A 46 -14.93 18.87 -0.43
N THR A 47 -14.02 18.08 0.15
CA THR A 47 -12.62 17.99 -0.27
C THR A 47 -12.17 16.53 -0.41
N PRO A 48 -11.14 16.26 -1.23
CA PRO A 48 -10.55 14.91 -1.33
C PRO A 48 -9.98 14.40 0.01
N LYS A 49 -9.47 15.29 0.86
CA LYS A 49 -9.01 14.94 2.21
C LYS A 49 -10.17 14.43 3.09
N GLU A 50 -11.26 15.19 3.17
CA GLU A 50 -12.46 14.77 3.92
C GLU A 50 -13.03 13.45 3.40
N PHE A 51 -12.93 13.22 2.08
CA PHE A 51 -13.32 11.96 1.49
C PHE A 51 -12.45 10.81 2.02
N ILE A 52 -11.12 10.92 1.92
CA ILE A 52 -10.17 9.90 2.41
C ILE A 52 -10.46 9.58 3.88
N ASP A 53 -10.61 10.59 4.73
CA ASP A 53 -10.85 10.40 6.16
C ASP A 53 -12.14 9.62 6.45
N LYS A 54 -13.15 9.72 5.59
CA LYS A 54 -14.44 9.04 5.73
C LYS A 54 -14.45 7.63 5.17
N ILE A 55 -13.67 7.33 4.13
CA ILE A 55 -13.60 5.98 3.55
C ILE A 55 -12.54 5.11 4.20
N LYS A 56 -11.50 5.72 4.76
CA LYS A 56 -10.37 5.02 5.39
C LYS A 56 -10.82 4.28 6.65
N GLY A 57 -10.38 3.03 6.79
CA GLY A 57 -10.76 2.11 7.86
C GLY A 57 -12.12 1.42 7.67
N ILE A 58 -12.96 1.86 6.73
CA ILE A 58 -14.30 1.31 6.50
C ILE A 58 -14.37 0.58 5.15
N TYR A 59 -14.02 1.29 4.09
CA TYR A 59 -14.04 0.77 2.72
C TYR A 59 -12.63 0.64 2.16
N VAL A 60 -11.68 1.44 2.64
CA VAL A 60 -10.28 1.39 2.23
C VAL A 60 -9.39 1.29 3.47
N ARG A 61 -8.44 0.36 3.49
CA ARG A 61 -7.58 0.12 4.64
C ARG A 61 -6.50 1.18 4.75
N ASN A 62 -5.85 1.50 3.63
CA ASN A 62 -4.83 2.55 3.60
C ASN A 62 -4.86 3.38 2.32
N VAL A 63 -4.46 4.64 2.48
CA VAL A 63 -4.30 5.60 1.38
C VAL A 63 -2.95 6.27 1.57
N ILE A 64 -2.12 6.25 0.52
CA ILE A 64 -0.77 6.81 0.51
C ILE A 64 -0.67 7.76 -0.68
N ALA A 65 -0.06 8.93 -0.48
CA ALA A 65 0.34 9.79 -1.58
C ALA A 65 1.69 9.28 -2.11
N ASP A 66 1.70 8.90 -3.38
CA ASP A 66 2.81 8.34 -4.12
C ASP A 66 3.29 9.38 -5.12
N VAL A 67 4.45 9.97 -4.87
CA VAL A 67 5.09 10.89 -5.81
C VAL A 67 5.89 10.02 -6.76
N GLY A 68 5.34 9.80 -7.96
CA GLY A 68 5.97 8.96 -8.98
C GLY A 68 7.35 9.49 -9.35
N THR A 69 8.27 8.59 -9.73
CA THR A 69 9.61 8.95 -10.23
C THR A 69 9.59 9.32 -11.72
N GLY A 70 8.51 9.93 -12.20
CA GLY A 70 8.34 10.31 -13.61
C GLY A 70 9.43 11.29 -14.04
N THR A 71 10.09 10.99 -15.15
CA THR A 71 11.24 11.75 -15.68
C THR A 71 10.88 13.16 -16.16
N ASP A 72 9.60 13.45 -16.37
CA ASP A 72 9.14 14.68 -17.03
C ASP A 72 8.13 15.51 -16.21
N GLY A 73 7.90 15.16 -14.94
CA GLY A 73 7.04 15.95 -14.02
C GLY A 73 6.80 15.32 -12.65
N ILE A 74 6.44 16.15 -11.66
CA ILE A 74 6.01 15.66 -10.33
C ILE A 74 4.57 15.17 -10.43
N GLU A 75 4.37 13.88 -10.68
CA GLU A 75 3.06 13.24 -10.61
C GLU A 75 2.80 12.73 -9.19
N CYS A 76 1.76 13.27 -8.53
CA CYS A 76 1.34 12.81 -7.20
C CYS A 76 0.07 11.96 -7.33
N ASN A 77 0.23 10.65 -7.21
CA ASN A 77 -0.85 9.67 -7.27
C ASN A 77 -1.32 9.28 -5.88
N PHE A 78 -2.62 9.07 -5.68
CA PHE A 78 -3.16 8.50 -4.45
C PHE A 78 -3.35 7.00 -4.60
N ARG A 79 -2.58 6.22 -3.84
CA ARG A 79 -2.66 4.76 -3.84
C ARG A 79 -3.61 4.28 -2.73
N PHE A 80 -4.71 3.65 -3.11
CA PHE A 80 -5.74 3.11 -2.23
C PHE A 80 -5.60 1.59 -2.12
N THR A 81 -5.60 1.05 -0.90
CA THR A 81 -5.28 -0.37 -0.65
C THR A 81 -6.21 -1.03 0.37
N ASN A 82 -6.56 -2.29 0.10
CA ASN A 82 -7.28 -3.21 0.99
C ASN A 82 -6.54 -4.54 1.04
N TYR A 83 -5.36 -4.54 1.65
CA TYR A 83 -4.69 -5.80 1.90
C TYR A 83 -5.49 -6.56 2.95
N LYS A 84 -6.06 -7.69 2.57
CA LYS A 84 -6.53 -8.68 3.52
C LYS A 84 -5.30 -9.14 4.29
N THR A 85 -5.34 -8.97 5.61
CA THR A 85 -4.40 -9.67 6.49
C THR A 85 -4.86 -11.12 6.59
N THR A 86 -4.95 -11.80 5.45
CA THR A 86 -5.23 -13.24 5.33
C THR A 86 -3.96 -14.00 5.03
N GLY A 87 -2.79 -13.43 5.32
CA GLY A 87 -1.58 -14.23 5.51
C GLY A 87 -1.87 -15.23 6.63
N LYS A 88 -1.71 -16.51 6.32
CA LYS A 88 -1.83 -17.59 7.30
C LYS A 88 -0.76 -17.39 8.37
N GLY A 89 -1.12 -16.70 9.45
CA GLY A 89 -0.30 -16.61 10.65
C GLY A 89 -0.08 -15.19 11.15
N VAL A 90 -0.25 -15.04 12.46
CA VAL A 90 0.33 -13.93 13.23
C VAL A 90 1.87 -13.95 13.18
N ASN A 91 2.44 -15.03 12.64
CA ASN A 91 3.87 -15.28 12.52
C ASN A 91 4.42 -14.67 11.23
N HIS A 92 5.55 -13.97 11.35
CA HIS A 92 6.30 -13.45 10.21
C HIS A 92 7.09 -14.59 9.56
N GLU A 93 6.92 -14.78 8.25
CA GLU A 93 7.70 -15.74 7.47
C GLU A 93 9.09 -15.17 7.14
N ALA A 94 10.15 -15.97 7.30
CA ALA A 94 11.50 -15.51 7.02
C ALA A 94 11.73 -15.42 5.49
N LEU A 95 12.14 -14.25 4.99
CA LEU A 95 12.46 -14.08 3.57
C LEU A 95 13.70 -14.90 3.15
N GLU A 96 14.57 -15.22 4.11
CA GLU A 96 15.71 -16.10 3.94
C GLU A 96 15.29 -17.50 3.42
N ASP A 97 14.11 -18.00 3.82
CA ASP A 97 13.55 -19.28 3.36
C ASP A 97 13.11 -19.25 1.88
N TYR A 98 13.00 -18.05 1.31
CA TYR A 98 12.60 -17.80 -0.08
C TYR A 98 13.78 -17.42 -0.99
N GLY A 99 15.01 -17.62 -0.52
CA GLY A 99 16.22 -17.29 -1.26
C GLY A 99 16.39 -15.79 -1.43
N LEU A 100 16.42 -15.09 -0.29
CA LEU A 100 16.72 -13.67 -0.23
C LEU A 100 18.06 -13.39 -0.92
N GLU A 101 18.01 -12.70 -2.06
CA GLU A 101 19.17 -12.50 -2.93
C GLU A 101 20.13 -11.43 -2.40
N PHE A 102 19.63 -10.52 -1.55
CA PHE A 102 20.44 -9.48 -0.92
C PHE A 102 19.80 -8.97 0.38
N ILE A 103 20.62 -8.34 1.22
CA ILE A 103 20.17 -7.68 2.46
C ILE A 103 19.23 -6.52 2.12
N PRO A 104 17.95 -6.54 2.56
CA PRO A 104 16.98 -5.55 2.14
C PRO A 104 17.41 -4.12 2.39
N GLN A 105 17.19 -3.24 1.41
CA GLN A 105 17.61 -1.84 1.47
C GLN A 105 16.53 -0.99 2.13
N GLN A 106 16.92 -0.19 3.11
CA GLN A 106 16.01 0.70 3.81
C GLN A 106 15.71 1.95 2.96
N GLU A 107 14.43 2.26 2.79
CA GLU A 107 13.94 3.52 2.25
C GLU A 107 13.26 4.31 3.37
N ILE A 108 13.64 5.58 3.55
CA ILE A 108 12.95 6.48 4.48
C ILE A 108 12.16 7.49 3.65
N THR A 109 10.83 7.45 3.77
CA THR A 109 9.97 8.47 3.17
C THR A 109 9.55 9.48 4.23
N LEU A 110 9.87 10.76 3.98
CA LEU A 110 9.43 11.90 4.80
C LEU A 110 8.02 12.31 4.38
N GLY A 111 7.03 11.99 5.21
CA GLY A 111 5.69 12.53 5.01
C GLY A 111 5.66 14.04 5.28
N THR A 112 5.45 14.84 4.22
CA THR A 112 5.51 16.31 4.26
C THR A 112 4.55 16.97 5.26
N THR A 113 3.49 16.26 5.68
CA THR A 113 2.43 16.82 6.53
C THR A 113 2.51 16.41 8.01
N LEU A 114 3.30 15.39 8.38
CA LEU A 114 3.22 14.79 9.73
C LEU A 114 4.57 14.60 10.46
N LYS A 115 5.72 14.94 9.87
CA LYS A 115 7.05 14.59 10.43
C LYS A 115 7.15 13.10 10.84
N ILE A 116 6.42 12.23 10.15
CA ILE A 116 6.47 10.79 10.39
C ILE A 116 7.49 10.21 9.40
N ASN A 117 8.58 9.66 9.93
CA ASN A 117 9.51 8.85 9.17
C ASN A 117 8.87 7.48 8.99
N LEU A 118 8.42 7.18 7.77
CA LEU A 118 7.96 5.85 7.38
C LEU A 118 9.16 5.07 6.84
N ILE A 119 9.38 3.90 7.43
CA ILE A 119 10.44 3.00 7.01
C ILE A 119 9.86 1.97 6.05
N PHE A 120 10.41 1.90 4.86
CA PHE A 120 10.15 0.86 3.88
C PHE A 120 11.43 0.09 3.60
N TRP A 121 11.28 -1.11 3.05
CA TRP A 121 12.38 -1.97 2.68
C TRP A 121 12.15 -2.57 1.30
N ASN A 122 13.19 -2.59 0.46
CA ASN A 122 13.17 -3.34 -0.80
C ASN A 122 13.93 -4.64 -0.63
N SER A 123 13.31 -5.74 -1.07
CA SER A 123 13.94 -7.07 -1.07
C SER A 123 13.71 -7.77 -2.40
N LYS A 124 14.58 -8.72 -2.70
CA LYS A 124 14.49 -9.58 -3.89
C LYS A 124 14.67 -11.03 -3.44
N THR A 125 13.77 -11.89 -3.88
CA THR A 125 13.71 -13.32 -3.54
C THR A 125 13.52 -14.13 -4.81
N PHE A 126 13.66 -15.45 -4.73
CA PHE A 126 13.24 -16.30 -5.83
C PHE A 126 11.73 -16.20 -6.05
N TYR A 127 11.31 -16.32 -7.31
CA TYR A 127 9.89 -16.32 -7.62
C TYR A 127 9.16 -17.44 -6.87
N THR A 128 8.12 -17.05 -6.14
CA THR A 128 7.27 -17.96 -5.37
C THR A 128 5.83 -17.47 -5.40
N HIS A 129 4.88 -18.41 -5.46
CA HIS A 129 3.44 -18.13 -5.33
C HIS A 129 2.99 -18.10 -3.86
N LYS A 130 3.90 -18.35 -2.91
CA LYS A 130 3.58 -18.42 -1.48
C LYS A 130 3.52 -17.04 -0.82
N LEU A 131 4.28 -16.07 -1.35
CA LEU A 131 4.32 -14.70 -0.83
C LEU A 131 3.31 -13.83 -1.58
N ASN A 132 2.40 -13.22 -0.82
CA ASN A 132 1.34 -12.35 -1.32
C ASN A 132 1.41 -10.97 -0.67
N VAL A 133 0.79 -10.00 -1.33
CA VAL A 133 0.65 -8.66 -0.75
C VAL A 133 -0.22 -8.73 0.50
N GLY A 134 0.26 -8.14 1.60
CA GLY A 134 -0.38 -8.20 2.91
C GLY A 134 0.20 -9.24 3.86
N ASP A 135 1.02 -10.18 3.35
CA ASP A 135 1.67 -11.19 4.18
C ASP A 135 2.72 -10.58 5.13
N LYS A 136 2.89 -11.24 6.27
CA LYS A 136 3.83 -10.87 7.32
C LYS A 136 5.15 -11.57 7.06
N VAL A 137 6.21 -10.79 6.93
CA VAL A 137 7.55 -11.33 6.65
C VAL A 137 8.59 -10.74 7.59
N SER A 138 9.65 -11.48 7.83
CA SER A 138 10.82 -11.03 8.57
C SER A 138 12.09 -11.28 7.78
N PHE A 139 13.10 -10.50 8.07
CA PHE A 139 14.45 -10.69 7.53
C PHE A 139 15.47 -10.08 8.49
N ILE A 140 16.73 -10.45 8.33
CA ILE A 140 17.85 -9.88 9.06
C ILE A 140 18.41 -8.69 8.28
N ASP A 141 18.52 -7.53 8.92
CA ASP A 141 19.16 -6.35 8.32
C ASP A 141 20.69 -6.46 8.30
N GLY A 142 21.36 -5.46 7.70
CA GLY A 142 22.82 -5.42 7.62
C GLY A 142 23.54 -5.31 8.98
N LEU A 143 22.81 -5.07 10.06
CA LEU A 143 23.33 -4.99 11.44
C LEU A 143 23.02 -6.26 12.24
N GLY A 144 22.45 -7.30 11.61
CA GLY A 144 22.08 -8.54 12.28
C GLY A 144 20.76 -8.46 13.05
N LYS A 145 19.98 -7.40 12.89
CA LYS A 145 18.71 -7.22 13.59
C LYS A 145 17.56 -7.81 12.79
N MET A 146 16.71 -8.56 13.48
CA MET A 146 15.47 -9.06 12.90
C MET A 146 14.46 -7.93 12.69
N ILE A 147 14.13 -7.68 11.43
CA ILE A 147 13.09 -6.74 11.00
C ILE A 147 11.80 -7.51 10.74
N LYS A 148 10.68 -6.89 11.11
CA LYS A 148 9.33 -7.41 10.89
C LYS A 148 8.58 -6.44 10.00
N ALA A 149 8.06 -6.94 8.89
CA ALA A 149 7.45 -6.11 7.87
C ALA A 149 6.18 -6.75 7.29
N THR A 150 5.44 -5.95 6.53
CA THR A 150 4.28 -6.38 5.76
C THR A 150 4.56 -6.13 4.28
N ILE A 151 4.34 -7.12 3.40
CA ILE A 151 4.48 -6.93 1.95
C ILE A 151 3.42 -5.92 1.48
N LYS A 152 3.86 -4.86 0.80
CA LYS A 152 3.01 -3.81 0.20
C LYS A 152 2.85 -3.96 -1.30
N GLU A 153 3.92 -4.36 -1.95
CA GLU A 153 3.96 -4.45 -3.41
C GLU A 153 4.83 -5.64 -3.78
N THR A 154 4.43 -6.32 -4.84
CA THR A 154 5.17 -7.41 -5.44
C THR A 154 5.30 -7.14 -6.93
N SER A 155 6.49 -7.28 -7.49
CA SER A 155 6.71 -7.31 -8.94
C SER A 155 7.62 -8.48 -9.29
N ALA A 156 7.45 -9.03 -10.49
CA ALA A 156 8.29 -10.12 -10.97
C ALA A 156 9.23 -9.57 -12.05
N ARG A 157 10.51 -9.92 -11.98
CA ARG A 157 11.49 -9.60 -13.01
C ARG A 157 11.97 -10.89 -13.66
N PRO A 158 11.58 -11.17 -14.91
CA PRO A 158 12.14 -12.29 -15.65
C PRO A 158 13.59 -12.00 -16.05
N SER A 159 14.44 -13.01 -15.99
CA SER A 159 15.81 -13.01 -16.52
C SER A 159 15.85 -13.72 -17.88
N ASN A 160 16.75 -13.27 -18.75
CA ASN A 160 17.07 -13.97 -20.00
C ASN A 160 17.85 -15.28 -19.76
N THR A 161 18.29 -15.55 -18.52
CA THR A 161 18.94 -16.81 -18.10
C THR A 161 17.96 -17.87 -17.59
N GLY A 162 16.65 -17.62 -17.63
CA GLY A 162 15.63 -18.55 -17.14
C GLY A 162 15.30 -18.42 -15.66
N GLU A 163 15.94 -17.51 -14.95
CA GLU A 163 15.62 -17.18 -13.56
C GLU A 163 14.50 -16.15 -13.48
N CYS A 164 13.58 -16.30 -12.52
CA CYS A 164 12.57 -15.31 -12.23
C CYS A 164 12.71 -14.88 -10.77
N SER A 165 12.83 -13.58 -10.54
CA SER A 165 12.93 -13.03 -9.20
C SER A 165 11.67 -12.27 -8.84
N LEU A 166 11.28 -12.39 -7.57
CA LEU A 166 10.21 -11.64 -6.96
C LEU A 166 10.81 -10.45 -6.18
N ILE A 167 10.47 -9.25 -6.62
CA ILE A 167 10.84 -7.99 -5.96
C ILE A 167 9.69 -7.59 -5.04
N LEU A 168 10.02 -7.30 -3.78
CA LEU A 168 9.04 -6.96 -2.75
C LEU A 168 9.36 -5.58 -2.17
N LYS A 169 8.33 -4.74 -2.08
CA LYS A 169 8.34 -3.53 -1.24
C LYS A 169 7.65 -3.85 0.07
N LEU A 170 8.34 -3.61 1.18
CA LEU A 170 7.91 -4.00 2.52
C LEU A 170 7.70 -2.75 3.39
N GLU A 171 6.60 -2.70 4.13
CA GLU A 171 6.35 -1.69 5.17
C GLU A 171 6.80 -2.23 6.52
N ASP A 172 7.70 -1.52 7.18
CA ASP A 172 8.15 -1.87 8.53
C ASP A 172 7.00 -1.81 9.53
N ASP A 173 6.81 -2.87 10.33
CA ASP A 173 5.71 -2.93 11.30
C ASP A 173 5.87 -1.92 12.45
N SER A 174 7.08 -1.38 12.70
CA SER A 174 7.30 -0.31 13.67
C SER A 174 6.59 1.00 13.28
N ASN A 175 6.33 1.22 11.99
CA ASN A 175 5.56 2.38 11.52
C ASN A 175 4.16 2.44 12.17
N LYS A 176 3.56 1.29 12.47
CA LYS A 176 2.22 1.20 13.09
C LYS A 176 2.24 1.50 14.59
N LYS A 177 3.39 1.34 15.27
CA LYS A 177 3.55 1.55 16.72
C LYS A 177 3.77 3.02 17.09
N ARG A 178 4.18 3.89 16.16
CA ARG A 178 4.47 5.31 16.40
C ARG A 178 3.23 6.23 16.44
N LYS A 179 2.06 5.71 16.82
CA LYS A 179 0.91 6.55 17.20
C LYS A 179 0.98 6.88 18.69
N ARG A 180 1.64 7.97 19.04
CA ARG A 180 1.40 8.72 20.28
C ARG A 180 1.53 10.20 19.98
#